data_AF-A0A0K2T2P6-F1
#
_entry.id   AF-A0A0K2T2P6-F1
#
_cell.length_a   1.000
_cell.length_b   1.000
_cell.length_c   1.000
_cell.angle_alpha   90.00
_cell.angle_beta   90.00
_cell.angle_gamma   90.00
#
_symmetry.space_group_name_H-M   'P 1'
#
loop_
_entity.id
_entity.type
_entity.pdbx_description
1 polymer ?
#
loop_
_entity_poly.entity_id
_entity_poly.type
_entity_poly.pdbx_seq_one_letter_code
_entity_poly.pdbx_strand_id
1 'polypeptide(L)'
;MRYLLYILFIYVFIDQISVDGAPSKKKQKYFSLLNIVRFANQKCTTQSSTPLASRHGTCFTRDECNNNGGLIDGNCASGFGVCCVLTLKSCGGTITQNCTYVQNPEFPSGFTLGGNTMCSYTVPRNMDGICSIRLDFETFSIRQPVQGNCLNENFMATSPTGLVLPVLCGTLTGSHMYISSGTVSQTAASFKINFDPASNAVRSWDIKVTMIPCNSMTLPPDGCLQYYTGTTAKIQNFNFGALLQSQAYNICLRQEAGFCTVSYSVDESSQMPDPFNLDLGATSKVNPGK
;
A
#
# COMPACT_ATOMS: atom_id res chain seq x y z
N MET A 1 -58.75 -62.56 -14.63
CA MET A 1 -60.08 -62.52 -15.27
C MET A 1 -60.08 -61.41 -16.32
N ARG A 2 -60.53 -61.73 -17.54
CA ARG A 2 -60.88 -60.86 -18.68
C ARG A 2 -59.73 -60.05 -19.34
N TYR A 3 -59.17 -60.50 -20.48
CA TYR A 3 -59.62 -60.31 -21.90
C TYR A 3 -59.25 -58.89 -22.41
N LEU A 4 -58.69 -58.59 -23.60
CA LEU A 4 -58.45 -59.18 -24.93
C LEU A 4 -57.28 -58.31 -25.55
N LEU A 5 -56.23 -58.86 -26.20
CA LEU A 5 -56.04 -59.03 -27.67
C LEU A 5 -55.97 -57.71 -28.50
N TYR A 6 -55.13 -57.48 -29.54
CA TYR A 6 -54.12 -58.25 -30.29
C TYR A 6 -53.45 -57.32 -31.35
N ILE A 7 -52.13 -57.51 -31.58
CA ILE A 7 -51.28 -57.51 -32.81
C ILE A 7 -51.52 -56.51 -33.98
N LEU A 8 -50.49 -55.93 -34.63
CA LEU A 8 -49.72 -56.38 -35.84
C LEU A 8 -49.05 -55.11 -36.43
N PHE A 9 -47.94 -55.04 -37.18
CA PHE A 9 -47.19 -55.96 -38.04
C PHE A 9 -45.75 -55.42 -38.17
N ILE A 10 -44.76 -56.31 -38.23
CA ILE A 10 -43.37 -56.05 -38.65
C ILE A 10 -43.34 -55.95 -40.19
N TYR A 11 -42.59 -55.02 -40.77
CA TYR A 11 -41.86 -55.27 -42.03
C TYR A 11 -40.58 -54.41 -42.11
N VAL A 12 -39.47 -55.09 -42.37
CA VAL A 12 -38.13 -54.58 -42.67
C VAL A 12 -38.05 -54.26 -44.15
N PHE A 13 -37.45 -53.12 -44.52
CA PHE A 13 -36.86 -52.90 -45.85
C PHE A 13 -35.58 -52.08 -45.70
N ILE A 14 -34.48 -52.63 -46.23
CA ILE A 14 -33.20 -51.96 -46.47
C ILE A 14 -33.04 -51.94 -48.00
N ASP A 15 -32.81 -50.77 -48.61
CA ASP A 15 -31.67 -50.55 -49.52
C ASP A 15 -31.60 -49.13 -50.14
N GLN A 16 -30.43 -48.51 -49.92
CA GLN A 16 -29.55 -47.63 -50.70
C GLN A 16 -30.03 -46.49 -51.65
N ILE A 17 -29.55 -45.28 -51.29
CA ILE A 17 -28.84 -44.21 -52.06
C ILE A 17 -29.50 -43.50 -53.26
N SER A 18 -29.55 -42.15 -53.18
CA SER A 18 -29.17 -41.20 -54.25
C SER A 18 -28.84 -39.82 -53.65
N VAL A 19 -27.76 -39.21 -54.17
CA VAL A 19 -27.09 -37.97 -53.73
C VAL A 19 -27.68 -36.75 -54.42
N ASP A 20 -27.88 -35.63 -53.71
CA ASP A 20 -27.74 -34.29 -54.30
C ASP A 20 -27.56 -33.17 -53.24
N GLY A 21 -26.57 -32.29 -53.50
CA GLY A 21 -26.53 -30.91 -52.98
C GLY A 21 -25.82 -30.68 -51.64
N ALA A 22 -24.49 -30.56 -51.66
CA ALA A 22 -23.70 -30.10 -50.51
C ALA A 22 -23.96 -28.61 -50.18
N PRO A 23 -24.36 -28.23 -48.95
CA PRO A 23 -24.22 -26.86 -48.49
C PRO A 23 -22.77 -26.62 -48.04
N SER A 24 -22.19 -25.56 -48.60
CA SER A 24 -20.85 -25.02 -48.32
C SER A 24 -20.49 -25.07 -46.83
N LYS A 25 -19.44 -25.82 -46.49
CA LYS A 25 -18.79 -25.76 -45.17
C LYS A 25 -18.27 -24.35 -44.95
N LYS A 26 -19.02 -23.52 -44.22
CA LYS A 26 -18.44 -22.37 -43.53
C LYS A 26 -17.28 -22.91 -42.70
N LYS A 27 -16.05 -22.53 -43.06
CA LYS A 27 -14.85 -22.77 -42.25
C LYS A 27 -15.18 -22.27 -40.84
N GLN A 28 -15.39 -23.20 -39.90
CA GLN A 28 -15.29 -22.89 -38.49
C GLN A 28 -13.89 -22.32 -38.30
N LYS A 29 -13.80 -21.00 -38.09
CA LYS A 29 -12.60 -20.39 -37.55
C LYS A 29 -12.45 -21.02 -36.16
N TYR A 30 -11.51 -21.96 -36.05
CA TYR A 30 -10.97 -22.36 -34.77
C TYR A 30 -10.48 -21.07 -34.09
N PHE A 31 -11.22 -20.61 -33.08
CA PHE A 31 -10.70 -19.59 -32.21
C PHE A 31 -9.53 -20.24 -31.46
N SER A 32 -8.35 -19.73 -31.77
CA SER A 32 -7.08 -20.06 -31.16
C SER A 32 -7.23 -20.19 -29.66
N LEU A 33 -6.60 -21.22 -29.11
CA LEU A 33 -6.36 -21.43 -27.68
C LEU A 33 -5.77 -20.15 -27.08
N LEU A 34 -6.63 -19.26 -26.55
CA LEU A 34 -6.18 -18.14 -25.75
C LEU A 34 -5.80 -18.72 -24.39
N ASN A 35 -4.55 -19.12 -24.25
CA ASN A 35 -3.97 -19.37 -22.93
C ASN A 35 -3.88 -18.02 -22.22
N ILE A 36 -4.95 -17.64 -21.52
CA ILE A 36 -4.95 -16.50 -20.61
C ILE A 36 -4.04 -16.90 -19.43
N VAL A 37 -2.80 -16.42 -19.46
CA VAL A 37 -1.87 -16.58 -18.35
C VAL A 37 -2.38 -15.70 -17.21
N ARG A 38 -2.80 -16.34 -16.11
CA ARG A 38 -3.15 -15.66 -14.86
C ARG A 38 -2.01 -15.80 -13.88
N PHE A 39 -1.63 -14.71 -13.24
CA PHE A 39 -0.65 -14.68 -12.16
C PHE A 39 -1.17 -13.81 -11.03
N ALA A 40 -0.64 -14.02 -9.82
CA ALA A 40 -1.01 -13.21 -8.67
C ALA A 40 -0.37 -11.82 -8.75
N ASN A 41 -1.12 -10.80 -8.31
CA ASN A 41 -0.67 -9.40 -8.26
C ASN A 41 0.30 -9.18 -7.09
N GLN A 42 1.52 -9.69 -7.25
CA GLN A 42 2.55 -9.66 -6.22
C GLN A 42 3.43 -8.41 -6.34
N LYS A 43 4.02 -8.00 -5.22
CA LYS A 43 5.05 -6.95 -5.20
C LYS A 43 6.21 -7.33 -6.12
N CYS A 44 6.66 -6.39 -6.94
CA CYS A 44 7.87 -6.52 -7.77
C CYS A 44 8.82 -5.35 -7.48
N THR A 45 10.11 -5.56 -7.72
CA THR A 45 11.11 -4.48 -7.68
C THR A 45 11.22 -3.87 -9.06
N THR A 46 11.21 -2.54 -9.14
CA THR A 46 11.21 -1.88 -10.44
C THR A 46 12.61 -1.87 -11.05
N GLN A 47 12.69 -1.77 -12.38
CA GLN A 47 13.98 -1.74 -13.08
C GLN A 47 14.81 -0.49 -12.73
N SER A 48 14.16 0.63 -12.43
CA SER A 48 14.83 1.88 -12.02
C SER A 48 15.29 1.90 -10.56
N SER A 49 15.06 0.81 -9.80
CA SER A 49 15.50 0.72 -8.41
C SER A 49 17.01 0.68 -8.29
N THR A 50 17.55 1.40 -7.31
CA THR A 50 18.97 1.41 -6.96
C THR A 50 19.17 1.00 -5.50
N PRO A 51 20.40 0.68 -5.06
CA PRO A 51 20.68 0.43 -3.64
C PRO A 51 20.33 1.61 -2.72
N LEU A 52 20.32 2.83 -3.25
CA LEU A 52 20.03 4.07 -2.51
C LEU A 52 18.55 4.51 -2.61
N ALA A 53 17.82 4.01 -3.62
CA ALA A 53 16.42 4.35 -3.87
C ALA A 53 15.71 3.13 -4.44
N SER A 54 15.15 2.29 -3.56
CA SER A 54 14.44 1.07 -3.95
C SER A 54 12.96 1.36 -4.19
N ARG A 55 12.53 1.26 -5.44
CA ARG A 55 11.14 1.46 -5.85
C ARG A 55 10.47 0.11 -6.07
N HIS A 56 9.21 0.02 -5.73
CA HIS A 56 8.47 -1.22 -5.89
C HIS A 56 7.20 -0.97 -6.68
N GLY A 57 6.78 -1.96 -7.45
CA GLY A 57 5.50 -1.96 -8.14
C GLY A 57 4.65 -3.15 -7.74
N THR A 58 3.54 -3.30 -8.44
CA THR A 58 2.69 -4.49 -8.43
C THR A 58 2.79 -5.16 -9.78
N CYS A 59 2.98 -6.48 -9.78
CA CYS A 59 3.02 -7.26 -11.00
C CYS A 59 1.63 -7.32 -11.63
N PHE A 60 1.46 -6.73 -12.81
CA PHE A 60 0.20 -6.71 -13.56
C PHE A 60 0.44 -7.14 -15.00
N THR A 61 -0.64 -7.43 -15.73
CA THR A 61 -0.56 -7.41 -17.19
C THR A 61 -0.30 -5.97 -17.68
N ARG A 62 0.22 -5.84 -18.90
CA ARG A 62 0.46 -4.52 -19.50
C ARG A 62 -0.82 -3.69 -19.59
N ASP A 63 -1.92 -4.32 -19.98
CA ASP A 63 -3.20 -3.65 -20.13
C ASP A 63 -3.78 -3.21 -18.77
N GLU A 64 -3.72 -4.05 -17.74
CA GLU A 64 -4.12 -3.66 -16.38
C GLU A 64 -3.29 -2.50 -15.85
N CYS A 65 -1.97 -2.49 -16.10
CA CYS A 65 -1.12 -1.38 -15.66
C CYS A 65 -1.54 -0.06 -16.34
N ASN A 66 -1.71 -0.09 -17.66
CA ASN A 66 -2.13 1.08 -18.44
C ASN A 66 -3.54 1.56 -18.04
N ASN A 67 -4.49 0.65 -17.87
CA ASN A 67 -5.87 0.97 -17.49
C ASN A 67 -5.97 1.56 -16.08
N ASN A 68 -5.05 1.18 -15.18
CA ASN A 68 -4.92 1.77 -13.85
C ASN A 68 -4.09 3.06 -13.83
N GLY A 69 -3.64 3.56 -14.99
CA GLY A 69 -2.80 4.76 -15.09
C GLY A 69 -1.40 4.60 -14.49
N GLY A 70 -0.92 3.37 -14.39
CA GLY A 70 0.39 3.06 -13.83
C GLY A 70 1.53 3.25 -14.83
N LEU A 71 2.74 3.40 -14.29
CA LEU A 71 3.98 3.42 -15.05
C LEU A 71 4.59 2.01 -15.09
N ILE A 72 4.95 1.54 -16.27
CA ILE A 72 5.66 0.27 -16.46
C ILE A 72 7.16 0.50 -16.23
N ASP A 73 7.73 -0.16 -15.22
CA ASP A 73 9.15 -0.05 -14.87
C ASP A 73 9.74 -1.44 -14.55
N GLY A 74 9.95 -2.22 -15.61
CA GLY A 74 10.49 -3.58 -15.55
C GLY A 74 9.46 -4.68 -15.83
N ASN A 75 9.91 -5.93 -15.75
CA ASN A 75 9.09 -7.12 -15.99
C ASN A 75 8.98 -7.98 -14.72
N CYS A 76 7.94 -8.80 -14.63
CA CYS A 76 7.69 -9.71 -13.52
C CYS A 76 7.00 -11.00 -14.01
N ALA A 77 6.71 -11.94 -13.11
CA ALA A 77 6.07 -13.22 -13.43
C ALA A 77 6.74 -13.93 -14.62
N SER A 78 8.08 -14.06 -14.59
CA SER A 78 8.88 -14.66 -15.67
C SER A 78 8.66 -14.06 -17.06
N GLY A 79 8.30 -12.77 -17.13
CA GLY A 79 8.08 -12.03 -18.37
C GLY A 79 6.63 -12.01 -18.87
N PHE A 80 5.71 -12.69 -18.17
CA PHE A 80 4.28 -12.63 -18.50
C PHE A 80 3.61 -11.33 -18.00
N GLY A 81 4.23 -10.65 -17.03
CA GLY A 81 3.73 -9.40 -16.46
C GLY A 81 4.76 -8.27 -16.51
N VAL A 82 4.28 -7.07 -16.20
CA VAL A 82 5.07 -5.85 -16.06
C VAL A 82 5.08 -5.40 -14.61
N CYS A 83 6.19 -4.81 -14.15
CA CYS A 83 6.24 -4.20 -12.84
C CYS A 83 5.61 -2.81 -12.90
N CYS A 84 4.38 -2.70 -12.39
CA CYS A 84 3.56 -1.50 -12.51
C CYS A 84 3.67 -0.61 -11.27
N VAL A 85 4.07 0.65 -11.44
CA VAL A 85 4.12 1.65 -10.38
C VAL A 85 2.89 2.53 -10.46
N LEU A 86 2.02 2.47 -9.46
CA LEU A 86 0.83 3.31 -9.38
C LEU A 86 1.16 4.58 -8.61
N THR A 87 0.72 5.73 -9.12
CA THR A 87 0.94 7.03 -8.50
C THR A 87 -0.36 7.84 -8.43
N LEU A 88 -0.62 8.47 -7.29
CA LEU A 88 -1.65 9.48 -7.11
C LEU A 88 -0.98 10.83 -6.88
N LYS A 89 -1.04 11.73 -7.88
CA LYS A 89 -0.39 13.05 -7.82
C LYS A 89 -1.33 14.19 -7.39
N SER A 90 -2.65 13.99 -7.37
CA SER A 90 -3.58 15.05 -6.97
C SER A 90 -3.43 15.41 -5.50
N CYS A 91 -3.70 16.68 -5.15
CA CYS A 91 -3.79 17.11 -3.75
C CYS A 91 -5.08 16.54 -3.13
N GLY A 92 -4.95 15.32 -2.63
CA GLY A 92 -6.06 14.51 -2.14
C GLY A 92 -6.61 13.55 -3.20
N GLY A 93 -7.39 12.57 -2.73
CA GLY A 93 -7.99 11.54 -3.57
C GLY A 93 -8.14 10.21 -2.86
N THR A 94 -8.54 9.19 -3.62
CA THR A 94 -8.83 7.85 -3.12
C THR A 94 -7.78 6.88 -3.60
N ILE A 95 -7.17 6.12 -2.68
CA ILE A 95 -6.16 5.11 -2.98
C ILE A 95 -6.84 3.75 -3.02
N THR A 96 -7.19 3.29 -4.22
CA THR A 96 -7.96 2.04 -4.40
C THR A 96 -7.08 0.80 -4.58
N GLN A 97 -5.82 0.98 -4.96
CA GLN A 97 -4.91 -0.10 -5.30
C GLN A 97 -3.74 -0.19 -4.32
N ASN A 98 -3.33 -1.42 -3.99
CA ASN A 98 -2.17 -1.67 -3.14
C ASN A 98 -0.87 -1.19 -3.81
N CYS A 99 0.13 -0.83 -3.01
CA CYS A 99 1.45 -0.36 -3.47
C CYS A 99 1.33 0.92 -4.33
N THR A 100 0.48 1.86 -3.92
CA THR A 100 0.31 3.16 -4.59
C THR A 100 1.17 4.21 -3.91
N TYR A 101 1.84 5.04 -4.71
CA TYR A 101 2.62 6.17 -4.22
C TYR A 101 1.83 7.47 -4.32
N VAL A 102 1.59 8.09 -3.18
CA VAL A 102 0.92 9.39 -3.06
C VAL A 102 1.98 10.48 -3.10
N GLN A 103 1.94 11.28 -4.16
CA GLN A 103 2.95 12.28 -4.46
C GLN A 103 2.33 13.68 -4.46
N ASN A 104 3.14 14.71 -4.18
CA ASN A 104 2.68 16.06 -4.44
C ASN A 104 2.46 16.29 -5.94
N PRO A 105 1.56 17.20 -6.35
CA PRO A 105 1.19 17.42 -7.75
C PRO A 105 2.36 17.58 -8.73
N GLU A 106 3.43 18.23 -8.27
CA GLU A 106 4.60 18.59 -9.09
C GLU A 106 5.81 17.67 -8.84
N PHE A 107 5.64 16.58 -8.07
CA PHE A 107 6.74 15.67 -7.74
C PHE A 107 7.45 15.16 -9.02
N PRO A 108 8.80 15.20 -9.07
CA PRO A 108 9.75 15.37 -7.95
C PRO A 108 10.05 16.82 -7.54
N SER A 109 9.46 17.81 -8.21
CA SER A 109 9.58 19.22 -7.81
C SER A 109 8.80 19.46 -6.50
N GLY A 110 9.22 20.49 -5.77
CA GLY A 110 8.52 20.89 -4.55
C GLY A 110 7.16 21.51 -4.83
N PHE A 111 6.25 21.38 -3.87
CA PHE A 111 4.90 21.91 -3.87
C PHE A 111 4.83 23.25 -3.14
N THR A 112 4.32 24.27 -3.86
CA THR A 112 3.93 25.57 -3.31
C THR A 112 2.41 25.69 -3.27
N LEU A 113 1.87 26.41 -2.29
CA LEU A 113 0.42 26.57 -2.15
C LEU A 113 -0.16 27.43 -3.28
N GLY A 114 -0.96 26.82 -4.15
CA GLY A 114 -1.74 27.50 -5.18
C GLY A 114 -3.19 27.81 -4.75
N GLY A 115 -3.45 27.93 -3.45
CA GLY A 115 -4.80 28.12 -2.86
C GLY A 115 -5.35 26.90 -2.09
N ASN A 116 -4.73 25.73 -2.21
CA ASN A 116 -5.07 24.57 -1.39
C ASN A 116 -4.49 24.73 0.02
N THR A 117 -5.32 24.59 1.05
CA THR A 117 -4.89 24.61 2.47
C THR A 117 -4.76 23.21 3.07
N MET A 118 -5.20 22.18 2.34
CA MET A 118 -5.17 20.79 2.79
C MET A 118 -5.20 19.83 1.60
N CYS A 119 -4.40 18.76 1.66
CA CYS A 119 -4.58 17.57 0.82
C CYS A 119 -5.13 16.43 1.69
N SER A 120 -6.19 15.74 1.24
CA SER A 120 -6.84 14.66 1.99
C SER A 120 -6.92 13.38 1.20
N TYR A 121 -6.41 12.29 1.77
CA TYR A 121 -6.31 10.99 1.12
C TYR A 121 -7.09 9.93 1.90
N THR A 122 -7.81 9.09 1.17
CA THR A 122 -8.65 8.04 1.76
C THR A 122 -8.32 6.69 1.14
N VAL A 123 -8.14 5.68 1.98
CA VAL A 123 -8.03 4.28 1.56
C VAL A 123 -9.38 3.61 1.85
N PRO A 124 -10.24 3.42 0.83
CA PRO A 124 -11.50 2.71 1.00
C PRO A 124 -11.22 1.22 1.19
N ARG A 125 -12.11 0.55 1.90
CA ARG A 125 -12.09 -0.91 2.05
C ARG A 125 -12.75 -1.54 0.83
N ASN A 126 -12.01 -1.55 -0.27
CA ASN A 126 -12.44 -2.19 -1.52
C ASN A 126 -11.90 -3.61 -1.67
N MET A 127 -10.98 -4.02 -0.79
CA MET A 127 -10.44 -5.37 -0.71
C MET A 127 -10.79 -5.96 0.64
N ASP A 128 -11.35 -7.17 0.59
CA ASP A 128 -11.65 -7.93 1.79
C ASP A 128 -10.37 -8.30 2.54
N GLY A 129 -10.46 -8.31 3.87
CA GLY A 129 -9.38 -8.82 4.71
C GLY A 129 -8.16 -7.92 4.87
N ILE A 130 -8.22 -6.62 4.60
CA ILE A 130 -7.16 -5.67 5.00
C ILE A 130 -7.30 -5.33 6.49
N CYS A 131 -6.23 -5.49 7.28
CA CYS A 131 -6.22 -5.18 8.71
C CYS A 131 -5.31 -4.00 9.09
N SER A 132 -4.38 -3.62 8.21
CA SER A 132 -3.55 -2.45 8.45
C SER A 132 -3.15 -1.77 7.14
N ILE A 133 -2.96 -0.46 7.20
CA ILE A 133 -2.34 0.33 6.14
C ILE A 133 -0.96 0.78 6.65
N ARG A 134 0.09 0.45 5.91
CA ARG A 134 1.44 0.97 6.15
C ARG A 134 1.70 2.14 5.21
N LEU A 135 2.22 3.22 5.77
CA LEU A 135 2.74 4.37 5.05
C LEU A 135 4.26 4.36 5.18
N ASP A 136 4.97 4.30 4.06
CA ASP A 136 6.42 4.53 3.99
C ASP A 136 6.66 5.91 3.40
N PHE A 137 7.37 6.78 4.15
CA PHE A 137 7.67 8.13 3.74
C PHE A 137 8.98 8.14 2.93
N GLU A 138 8.92 7.79 1.65
CA GLU A 138 10.10 7.76 0.76
C GLU A 138 10.71 9.15 0.60
N THR A 139 9.85 10.16 0.53
CA THR A 139 10.20 11.57 0.71
C THR A 139 9.07 12.22 1.47
N PHE A 140 9.38 12.98 2.50
CA PHE A 140 8.38 13.79 3.19
C PHE A 140 9.05 14.93 3.92
N SER A 141 8.74 16.15 3.49
CA SER A 141 9.17 17.37 4.16
C SER A 141 8.07 18.43 4.05
N ILE A 142 7.53 18.81 5.20
CA ILE A 142 6.67 19.98 5.38
C ILE A 142 7.32 20.92 6.40
N ARG A 143 6.66 22.02 6.75
CA ARG A 143 7.21 22.98 7.71
C ARG A 143 7.60 22.30 9.04
N GLN A 144 8.77 22.68 9.54
CA GLN A 144 9.30 22.23 10.84
C GLN A 144 8.40 22.70 12.00
N PRO A 145 8.38 21.95 13.12
CA PRO A 145 7.64 22.35 14.32
C PRO A 145 8.18 23.67 14.90
N VAL A 146 7.32 24.40 15.59
CA VAL A 146 7.72 25.54 16.42
C VAL A 146 7.73 25.07 17.87
N GLN A 147 8.90 25.04 18.51
CA GLN A 147 9.06 24.50 19.87
C GLN A 147 8.48 23.08 20.01
N GLY A 148 8.70 22.24 19.00
CA GLY A 148 8.19 20.87 18.93
C GLY A 148 6.69 20.73 18.62
N ASN A 149 5.95 21.83 18.48
CA ASN A 149 4.52 21.79 18.15
C ASN A 149 4.25 21.94 16.64
N CYS A 150 3.38 21.07 16.11
CA CYS A 150 2.95 21.05 14.71
C CYS A 150 1.67 21.88 14.47
N LEU A 151 1.65 23.12 14.96
CA LEU A 151 0.45 23.97 14.92
C LEU A 151 0.20 24.58 13.53
N ASN A 152 1.27 24.98 12.83
CA ASN A 152 1.14 25.68 11.56
C ASN A 152 0.87 24.72 10.41
N GLU A 153 1.62 23.61 10.35
CA GLU A 153 1.43 22.55 9.36
C GLU A 153 1.51 21.21 10.05
N ASN A 154 0.73 20.25 9.58
CA ASN A 154 0.76 18.91 10.13
C ASN A 154 0.31 17.85 9.12
N PHE A 155 0.86 16.67 9.34
CA PHE A 155 0.37 15.39 8.85
C PHE A 155 -0.48 14.75 9.94
N MET A 156 -1.68 14.33 9.58
CA MET A 156 -2.61 13.64 10.47
C MET A 156 -3.14 12.39 9.80
N ALA A 157 -2.90 11.23 10.40
CA ALA A 157 -3.53 9.98 10.01
C ALA A 157 -4.73 9.67 10.93
N THR A 158 -5.72 8.97 10.40
CA THR A 158 -6.90 8.53 11.17
C THR A 158 -7.11 7.04 10.97
N SER A 159 -7.11 6.32 12.09
CA SER A 159 -7.50 4.92 12.16
C SER A 159 -9.01 4.80 12.40
N PRO A 160 -9.72 3.94 11.66
CA PRO A 160 -11.13 3.64 11.93
C PRO A 160 -11.37 2.82 13.21
N THR A 161 -10.32 2.33 13.89
CA THR A 161 -10.47 1.55 15.13
C THR A 161 -10.61 2.43 16.37
N GLY A 162 -10.50 3.76 16.21
CA GLY A 162 -10.46 4.70 17.33
C GLY A 162 -9.06 4.85 17.95
N LEU A 163 -8.04 4.16 17.43
CA LEU A 163 -6.65 4.39 17.84
C LEU A 163 -6.25 5.83 17.51
N VAL A 164 -5.86 6.57 18.55
CA VAL A 164 -5.36 7.95 18.40
C VAL A 164 -3.91 7.88 17.89
N LEU A 165 -3.68 8.47 16.72
CA LEU A 165 -2.36 8.55 16.09
C LEU A 165 -1.74 9.93 16.35
N PRO A 166 -0.40 10.01 16.47
CA PRO A 166 0.26 11.29 16.71
C PRO A 166 0.11 12.24 15.53
N VAL A 167 0.08 13.53 15.84
CA VAL A 167 0.20 14.61 14.85
C VAL A 167 1.70 14.80 14.54
N LEU A 168 2.05 14.81 13.26
CA LEU A 168 3.44 14.87 12.80
C LEU A 168 3.68 16.12 11.93
N CYS A 169 4.91 16.60 11.87
CA CYS A 169 5.35 17.65 10.93
C CYS A 169 6.86 17.59 10.75
N GLY A 170 7.42 18.51 9.94
CA GLY A 170 8.83 18.50 9.58
C GLY A 170 9.18 17.41 8.56
N THR A 171 10.32 16.75 8.75
CA THR A 171 10.88 15.76 7.83
C THR A 171 10.65 14.35 8.34
N LEU A 172 9.91 13.54 7.57
CA LEU A 172 9.61 12.15 7.90
C LEU A 172 10.28 11.16 6.93
N THR A 173 11.06 11.65 5.97
CA THR A 173 11.78 10.84 4.99
C THR A 173 12.52 9.67 5.63
N GLY A 174 12.34 8.46 5.09
CA GLY A 174 12.95 7.22 5.57
C GLY A 174 12.24 6.57 6.76
N SER A 175 11.25 7.23 7.35
CA SER A 175 10.41 6.62 8.38
C SER A 175 9.18 5.92 7.79
N HIS A 176 8.50 5.14 8.62
CA HIS A 176 7.22 4.52 8.28
C HIS A 176 6.27 4.57 9.47
N MET A 177 4.98 4.38 9.18
CA MET A 177 3.96 4.19 10.21
C MET A 177 2.87 3.21 9.75
N TYR A 178 2.21 2.59 10.72
CA TYR A 178 1.10 1.67 10.53
C TYR A 178 -0.19 2.28 11.08
N ILE A 179 -1.27 2.13 10.32
CA ILE A 179 -2.61 2.55 10.68
C ILE A 179 -3.41 1.25 10.80
N SER A 180 -3.81 0.87 12.01
CA SER A 180 -4.73 -0.26 12.18
C SER A 180 -6.06 0.09 11.50
N SER A 181 -6.57 -0.77 10.63
CA SER A 181 -7.80 -0.51 9.88
C SER A 181 -9.03 -1.20 10.49
N GLY A 182 -8.82 -2.08 11.47
CA GLY A 182 -9.84 -3.05 11.89
C GLY A 182 -10.37 -3.84 10.69
N THR A 183 -11.60 -4.36 10.80
CA THR A 183 -12.24 -5.17 9.75
C THR A 183 -13.62 -4.66 9.32
N VAL A 184 -14.24 -3.73 10.05
CA VAL A 184 -15.67 -3.40 9.89
C VAL A 184 -15.90 -2.11 9.08
N SER A 185 -15.06 -1.08 9.27
CA SER A 185 -15.27 0.23 8.61
C SER A 185 -15.11 0.17 7.09
N GLN A 186 -15.96 0.88 6.36
CA GLN A 186 -15.82 1.05 4.90
C GLN A 186 -14.57 1.85 4.50
N THR A 187 -13.96 2.59 5.44
CA THR A 187 -12.67 3.26 5.25
C THR A 187 -11.62 2.52 6.05
N ALA A 188 -10.59 2.00 5.38
CA ALA A 188 -9.48 1.31 6.03
C ALA A 188 -8.50 2.29 6.69
N ALA A 189 -8.23 3.42 6.06
CA ALA A 189 -7.46 4.52 6.64
C ALA A 189 -7.77 5.83 5.93
N SER A 190 -7.46 6.94 6.59
CA SER A 190 -7.34 8.23 5.90
C SER A 190 -6.17 9.01 6.48
N PHE A 191 -5.60 9.91 5.70
CA PHE A 191 -4.59 10.85 6.19
C PHE A 191 -4.66 12.16 5.43
N LYS A 192 -4.21 13.23 6.10
CA LYS A 192 -4.28 14.60 5.62
C LYS A 192 -2.96 15.30 5.85
N ILE A 193 -2.65 16.21 4.94
CA ILE A 193 -1.55 17.17 5.09
C ILE A 193 -2.20 18.56 5.10
N ASN A 194 -2.13 19.23 6.24
CA ASN A 194 -2.64 20.58 6.45
C ASN A 194 -1.50 21.58 6.31
N PHE A 195 -1.76 22.68 5.61
CA PHE A 195 -0.78 23.71 5.31
C PHE A 195 -1.17 25.04 5.96
N ASP A 196 -0.16 25.82 6.31
CA ASP A 196 -0.34 27.20 6.74
C ASP A 196 -0.57 28.05 5.48
N PRO A 197 -1.77 28.64 5.29
CA PRO A 197 -2.08 29.44 4.10
C PRO A 197 -1.19 30.68 3.96
N ALA A 198 -0.58 31.15 5.04
CA ALA A 198 0.36 32.28 5.03
C ALA A 198 1.80 31.85 4.72
N SER A 199 2.08 30.55 4.57
CA SER A 199 3.43 30.04 4.40
C SER A 199 3.83 29.88 2.93
N ASN A 200 4.94 30.52 2.56
CA ASN A 200 5.63 30.34 1.27
C ASN A 200 6.62 29.16 1.28
N ALA A 201 6.55 28.26 2.26
CA ALA A 201 7.44 27.10 2.31
C ALA A 201 7.25 26.23 1.06
N VAL A 202 8.32 25.57 0.63
CA VAL A 202 8.26 24.53 -0.40
C VAL A 202 8.19 23.18 0.31
N ARG A 203 7.25 22.33 -0.10
CA ARG A 203 6.98 21.04 0.53
C ARG A 203 7.25 19.92 -0.46
N SER A 204 7.51 18.72 0.00
CA SER A 204 7.67 17.57 -0.91
C SER A 204 7.18 16.32 -0.22
N TRP A 205 6.41 15.48 -0.91
CA TRP A 205 6.05 14.17 -0.41
C TRP A 205 5.93 13.14 -1.52
N ASP A 206 6.37 11.94 -1.18
CA ASP A 206 6.23 10.69 -1.90
C ASP A 206 6.02 9.60 -0.85
N ILE A 207 4.76 9.23 -0.64
CA ILE A 207 4.32 8.34 0.42
C ILE A 207 3.83 7.05 -0.22
N LYS A 208 4.51 5.94 0.05
CA LYS A 208 4.05 4.64 -0.39
C LYS A 208 2.96 4.13 0.55
N VAL A 209 1.80 3.80 -0.01
CA VAL A 209 0.69 3.20 0.71
C VAL A 209 0.67 1.69 0.44
N THR A 210 0.85 0.89 1.49
CA THR A 210 0.78 -0.57 1.44
C THR A 210 -0.41 -1.05 2.27
N MET A 211 -1.31 -1.81 1.64
CA MET A 211 -2.44 -2.46 2.29
C MET A 211 -2.04 -3.86 2.74
N ILE A 212 -2.20 -4.13 4.03
CA ILE A 212 -1.72 -5.36 4.68
C ILE A 212 -2.90 -6.24 5.06
N PRO A 213 -3.00 -7.45 4.48
CA PRO A 213 -4.02 -8.42 4.84
C PRO A 213 -3.92 -8.89 6.29
N CYS A 214 -5.05 -9.28 6.88
CA CYS A 214 -5.16 -9.79 8.25
C CYS A 214 -4.38 -11.08 8.50
N ASN A 215 -4.17 -11.89 7.46
CA ASN A 215 -3.38 -13.11 7.52
C ASN A 215 -1.92 -12.91 7.10
N SER A 216 -1.47 -11.66 6.93
CA SER A 216 -0.10 -11.38 6.53
C SER A 216 0.87 -11.59 7.68
N MET A 217 2.00 -12.25 7.42
CA MET A 217 3.12 -12.36 8.37
C MET A 217 3.80 -11.01 8.66
N THR A 218 3.49 -9.98 7.87
CA THR A 218 4.00 -8.61 8.05
C THR A 218 3.00 -7.70 8.77
N LEU A 219 1.85 -8.25 9.19
CA LEU A 219 0.89 -7.52 10.01
C LEU A 219 1.55 -7.21 11.37
N PRO A 220 1.58 -5.93 11.78
CA PRO A 220 2.09 -5.58 13.09
C PRO A 220 1.12 -6.05 14.20
N PRO A 221 1.61 -6.27 15.43
CA PRO A 221 0.73 -6.39 16.58
C PRO A 221 -0.16 -5.16 16.77
N ASP A 222 -1.30 -5.32 17.42
CA ASP A 222 -2.20 -4.22 17.71
C ASP A 222 -1.53 -3.14 18.57
N GLY A 223 -1.79 -1.88 18.24
CA GLY A 223 -1.23 -0.72 18.96
C GLY A 223 0.20 -0.32 18.55
N CYS A 224 0.83 -1.04 17.62
CA CYS A 224 2.14 -0.69 17.08
C CYS A 224 2.03 0.38 15.99
N LEU A 225 2.59 1.57 16.24
CA LEU A 225 2.65 2.63 15.23
C LEU A 225 3.80 2.41 14.26
N GLN A 226 4.96 2.01 14.78
CA GLN A 226 6.07 1.54 13.97
C GLN A 226 6.32 0.08 14.28
N TYR A 227 6.55 -0.70 13.24
CA TYR A 227 6.92 -2.10 13.37
C TYR A 227 8.18 -2.36 12.56
N TYR A 228 9.25 -2.72 13.26
CA TYR A 228 10.53 -3.05 12.65
C TYR A 228 10.68 -4.56 12.59
N THR A 229 11.15 -5.02 11.44
CA THR A 229 11.36 -6.43 11.12
C THR A 229 12.78 -6.61 10.59
N GLY A 230 13.32 -7.81 10.70
CA GLY A 230 14.70 -8.12 10.31
C GLY A 230 15.64 -8.14 11.52
N THR A 231 16.87 -8.54 11.28
CA THR A 231 17.88 -8.76 12.33
C THR A 231 18.62 -7.49 12.75
N THR A 232 18.45 -6.38 12.02
CA THR A 232 19.08 -5.09 12.31
C THR A 232 18.21 -3.97 11.75
N ALA A 233 18.04 -2.89 12.51
CA ALA A 233 17.34 -1.69 12.09
C ALA A 233 17.86 -0.46 12.83
N LYS A 234 17.72 0.72 12.21
CA LYS A 234 17.93 2.00 12.87
C LYS A 234 16.57 2.54 13.32
N ILE A 235 16.43 2.78 14.62
CA ILE A 235 15.20 3.28 15.23
C ILE A 235 15.42 4.74 15.61
N GLN A 236 14.52 5.61 15.18
CA GLN A 236 14.57 7.04 15.42
C GLN A 236 13.16 7.59 15.62
N ASN A 237 13.03 8.66 16.39
CA ASN A 237 11.77 9.40 16.48
C ASN A 237 11.41 10.03 15.12
N PHE A 238 10.12 10.25 14.89
CA PHE A 238 9.68 11.11 13.80
C PHE A 238 10.31 12.51 13.91
N ASN A 239 10.66 13.09 12.76
CA ASN A 239 11.39 14.35 12.66
C ASN A 239 12.71 14.36 13.44
N PHE A 240 13.48 13.26 13.34
CA PHE A 240 14.81 13.15 13.96
C PHE A 240 15.66 14.40 13.68
N GLY A 241 16.24 14.99 14.73
CA GLY A 241 16.93 16.29 14.70
C GLY A 241 16.14 17.46 15.30
N ALA A 242 14.81 17.38 15.35
CA ALA A 242 13.97 18.34 16.06
C ALA A 242 12.75 17.65 16.67
N LEU A 243 12.80 17.41 17.99
CA LEU A 243 11.78 16.65 18.70
C LEU A 243 10.38 17.26 18.55
N LEU A 244 9.40 16.38 18.31
CA LEU A 244 7.99 16.72 18.33
C LEU A 244 7.44 16.54 19.75
N GLN A 245 6.57 17.44 20.19
CA GLN A 245 5.85 17.33 21.45
C GLN A 245 4.64 16.39 21.32
N SER A 246 4.14 15.92 22.46
CA SER A 246 2.91 15.11 22.57
C SER A 246 2.93 13.82 21.73
N GLN A 247 4.11 13.22 21.58
CA GLN A 247 4.31 11.98 20.87
C GLN A 247 4.14 10.79 21.81
N ALA A 248 2.95 10.21 21.84
CA ALA A 248 2.64 8.98 22.58
C ALA A 248 2.34 7.85 21.59
N TYR A 249 3.37 7.07 21.23
CA TYR A 249 3.22 5.94 20.32
C TYR A 249 4.16 4.79 20.66
N ASN A 250 3.79 3.58 20.23
CA ASN A 250 4.60 2.39 20.43
C ASN A 250 5.44 2.09 19.17
N ILE A 251 6.72 1.78 19.42
CA ILE A 251 7.60 1.14 18.44
C ILE A 251 7.70 -0.33 18.82
N CYS A 252 7.33 -1.21 17.90
CA CYS A 252 7.34 -2.65 18.09
C CYS A 252 8.44 -3.28 17.25
N LEU A 253 9.07 -4.30 17.79
CA LEU A 253 10.12 -5.06 17.12
C LEU A 253 9.64 -6.50 16.95
N ARG A 254 9.78 -7.05 15.75
CA ARG A 254 9.49 -8.45 15.52
C ARG A 254 10.60 -9.32 16.10
N GLN A 255 10.23 -10.36 16.84
CA GLN A 255 11.16 -11.42 17.16
C GLN A 255 11.39 -12.29 15.92
N GLU A 256 12.60 -12.23 15.36
CA GLU A 256 12.98 -13.05 14.20
C GLU A 256 13.29 -14.50 14.62
N ALA A 257 13.02 -15.45 13.72
CA ALA A 257 13.30 -16.86 13.97
C ALA A 257 14.79 -17.09 14.28
N GLY A 258 15.07 -17.80 15.37
CA GLY A 258 16.44 -18.05 15.84
C GLY A 258 17.03 -16.96 16.74
N PHE A 259 16.28 -15.89 17.05
CA PHE A 259 16.72 -14.81 17.94
C PHE A 259 15.83 -14.71 19.18
N CYS A 260 16.43 -14.50 20.35
CA CYS A 260 15.73 -14.41 21.64
C CYS A 260 15.90 -13.07 22.35
N THR A 261 16.78 -12.20 21.85
CA THR A 261 17.07 -10.91 22.48
C THR A 261 17.24 -9.83 21.43
N VAL A 262 16.96 -8.59 21.82
CA VAL A 262 17.28 -7.38 21.05
C VAL A 262 18.39 -6.66 21.79
N SER A 263 19.47 -6.33 21.08
CA SER A 263 20.54 -5.49 21.59
C SER A 263 20.43 -4.10 20.99
N TYR A 264 20.57 -3.07 21.82
CA TYR A 264 20.55 -1.67 21.40
C TYR A 264 21.95 -1.09 21.49
N SER A 265 22.29 -0.25 20.52
CA SER A 265 23.49 0.58 20.56
C SER A 265 23.14 1.97 20.03
N VAL A 266 23.81 2.98 20.55
CA VAL A 266 23.66 4.36 20.07
C VAL A 266 24.52 4.54 18.83
N ASP A 267 23.96 5.18 17.81
CA ASP A 267 24.71 5.59 16.64
C ASP A 267 25.36 6.96 16.91
N GLU A 268 26.62 6.92 17.35
CA GLU A 268 27.44 8.10 17.70
C GLU A 268 27.83 8.96 16.47
N SER A 269 27.49 8.53 15.25
CA SER A 269 27.88 9.24 14.03
C SER A 269 27.05 10.51 13.77
N SER A 270 25.91 10.69 14.44
CA SER A 270 25.06 11.89 14.30
C SER A 270 25.33 12.92 15.39
N GLN A 271 26.00 14.02 15.05
CA GLN A 271 26.19 15.17 15.94
C GLN A 271 24.94 16.08 15.98
N MET A 272 24.23 16.06 17.12
CA MET A 272 23.28 17.05 17.65
C MET A 272 21.93 17.26 16.92
N PRO A 273 20.83 17.57 17.66
CA PRO A 273 20.69 17.55 19.12
C PRO A 273 20.42 16.14 19.64
N ASP A 274 20.84 15.87 20.88
CA ASP A 274 20.54 14.63 21.60
C ASP A 274 19.01 14.45 21.68
N PRO A 275 18.43 13.45 20.98
CA PRO A 275 16.99 13.22 20.97
C PRO A 275 16.46 12.73 22.33
N PHE A 276 17.35 12.40 23.28
CA PHE A 276 17.01 12.00 24.65
C PHE A 276 17.21 13.12 25.67
N ASN A 277 17.67 14.31 25.27
CA ASN A 277 17.66 15.49 26.13
C ASN A 277 16.24 16.07 26.18
N LEU A 278 15.33 15.29 26.78
CA LEU A 278 13.98 15.71 27.15
C LEU A 278 14.13 16.64 28.36
N ASP A 279 13.64 17.86 28.22
CA ASP A 279 13.60 18.88 29.28
C ASP A 279 13.21 18.25 30.63
N LEU A 280 13.98 18.53 31.69
CA LEU A 280 14.00 17.83 32.99
C LEU A 280 12.66 17.87 33.77
N GLY A 281 11.59 18.44 33.19
CA GLY A 281 10.24 18.49 33.73
C GLY A 281 9.23 17.54 33.08
N ALA A 282 9.57 16.81 32.02
CA ALA A 282 8.64 15.91 31.35
C ALA A 282 8.83 14.45 31.81
N THR A 283 7.80 13.88 32.45
CA THR A 283 7.76 12.46 32.81
C THR A 283 7.74 11.59 31.56
N SER A 284 8.91 11.13 31.12
CA SER A 284 9.02 10.14 30.07
C SER A 284 8.46 8.79 30.55
N LYS A 285 7.35 8.35 29.97
CA LYS A 285 6.85 6.98 30.14
C LYS A 285 7.65 6.05 29.23
N VAL A 286 8.92 5.82 29.54
CA VAL A 286 9.57 4.59 29.07
C VAL A 286 9.15 3.51 30.05
N ASN A 287 8.11 2.76 29.69
CA ASN A 287 7.85 1.48 30.36
C ASN A 287 8.60 0.44 29.54
N PRO A 288 9.80 -0.02 29.96
CA PRO A 288 10.41 -1.18 29.33
C PRO A 288 9.56 -2.38 29.73
N GLY A 289 8.56 -2.69 28.91
CA GLY A 289 7.78 -3.91 29.03
C GLY A 289 8.73 -5.09 29.02
N LYS A 290 8.67 -5.91 30.06
CA LYS A 290 9.20 -7.28 30.07
C LYS A 290 8.43 -8.15 29.09
#